data_AF-A0A3S4HI74-F1
#
_entry.id   AF-A0A3S4HI74-F1
#
_cell.length_a   1.000
_cell.length_b   1.000
_cell.length_c   1.000
_cell.angle_alpha   90.00
_cell.angle_beta   90.00
_cell.angle_gamma   90.00
#
_symmetry.space_group_name_H-M   'P 1'
#
loop_
_entity.id
_entity.type
_entity.pdbx_description
1 polymer ?
#
loop_
_entity_poly.entity_id
_entity_poly.type
_entity_poly.pdbx_seq_one_letter_code
_entity_poly.pdbx_strand_id
1 'polypeptide(L)'
;MSKKNSKGLSFVGTLIIAGIALIWNYFQPSEKTHQPEATAQSQQNQAKTSTQQNTQASLSNNYDYIMRDDAIGQNKSAPVDYYMLALSWSPGFCQAQKERYNGNLPQSLMSQCGTQQYGWVIHGLWPQNANAHSVSDHPRFCRGDLPMVDPAIIKKYLADSPSANLLQGEWEKHGACAFKNANAYFEKQQNLYRTLNLPDRNLPRKELFAWLKKHNPQLKGAYLGASHNELFICYDLQWQVMDCPR
;
A
#
# COMPACT_ATOMS: atom_id res chain seq x y z
N MET A 1 -83.37 -8.94 -23.58
CA MET A 1 -83.48 -9.76 -24.81
C MET A 1 -82.50 -10.91 -24.68
N SER A 2 -82.98 -12.12 -24.34
CA SER A 2 -83.12 -13.28 -25.27
C SER A 2 -81.74 -13.72 -25.80
N LYS A 3 -81.19 -14.92 -25.52
CA LYS A 3 -81.72 -16.29 -25.51
C LYS A 3 -80.73 -17.19 -24.73
N LYS A 4 -81.18 -18.09 -23.82
CA LYS A 4 -81.57 -19.50 -24.08
C LYS A 4 -80.43 -20.29 -24.75
N ASN A 5 -79.84 -21.33 -24.15
CA ASN A 5 -80.36 -22.71 -23.96
C ASN A 5 -79.15 -23.62 -24.31
N SER A 6 -78.94 -24.87 -23.90
CA SER A 6 -79.66 -25.89 -23.13
C SER A 6 -78.76 -27.16 -23.18
N LYS A 7 -78.61 -27.96 -22.13
CA LYS A 7 -79.09 -29.37 -21.95
C LYS A 7 -77.91 -30.10 -21.27
N GLY A 8 -78.03 -30.73 -20.11
CA GLY A 8 -78.88 -31.90 -19.80
C GLY A 8 -78.03 -33.15 -20.05
N LEU A 9 -77.30 -33.70 -19.05
CA LEU A 9 -77.69 -34.82 -18.16
C LEU A 9 -78.25 -36.02 -18.94
N SER A 10 -77.87 -37.30 -18.77
CA SER A 10 -77.12 -38.03 -17.75
C SER A 10 -76.90 -39.46 -18.31
N PHE A 11 -75.82 -40.16 -17.94
CA PHE A 11 -75.92 -41.59 -17.65
C PHE A 11 -74.86 -41.97 -16.61
N VAL A 12 -75.33 -42.61 -15.54
CA VAL A 12 -74.57 -43.04 -14.37
C VAL A 12 -74.16 -44.49 -14.56
N GLY A 13 -72.91 -44.83 -14.17
CA GLY A 13 -72.43 -46.20 -14.05
C GLY A 13 -71.15 -46.24 -13.19
N THR A 14 -71.24 -46.92 -12.05
CA THR A 14 -70.48 -46.77 -10.80
C THR A 14 -69.09 -47.42 -10.76
N LEU A 15 -68.32 -47.05 -9.72
CA LEU A 15 -67.15 -47.72 -9.07
C LEU A 15 -65.79 -47.26 -9.64
N ILE A 16 -64.81 -46.79 -8.86
CA ILE A 16 -64.26 -47.29 -7.59
C ILE A 16 -63.65 -46.11 -6.79
N ILE A 17 -63.85 -46.14 -5.48
CA ILE A 17 -63.27 -45.23 -4.48
C ILE A 17 -61.79 -45.59 -4.28
N ALA A 18 -60.88 -44.62 -4.44
CA ALA A 18 -59.56 -44.67 -3.82
C ALA A 18 -59.24 -43.29 -3.23
N GLY A 19 -59.03 -43.29 -1.93
CA GLY A 19 -59.01 -42.13 -1.06
C GLY A 19 -57.82 -41.19 -1.25
N ILE A 20 -58.10 -39.97 -0.81
CA ILE A 20 -57.25 -38.79 -0.75
C ILE A 20 -56.09 -38.96 0.23
N ALA A 21 -54.91 -38.57 -0.27
CA ALA A 21 -53.80 -37.86 0.36
C ALA A 21 -53.75 -37.69 1.89
N LEU A 22 -52.58 -38.01 2.46
CA LEU A 22 -51.95 -37.22 3.51
C LEU A 22 -50.42 -37.17 3.31
N ILE A 23 -49.95 -36.04 2.79
CA ILE A 23 -48.80 -35.25 3.26
C ILE A 23 -47.65 -36.07 3.89
N TRP A 24 -46.62 -36.38 3.09
CA TRP A 24 -45.27 -36.61 3.59
C TRP A 24 -44.37 -35.46 3.12
N ASN A 25 -44.23 -34.48 4.02
CA ASN A 25 -43.18 -33.47 3.95
C ASN A 25 -42.04 -33.92 4.88
N TYR A 26 -40.81 -33.50 4.55
CA TYR A 26 -39.59 -33.64 5.35
C TYR A 26 -38.94 -35.02 5.45
N PHE A 27 -38.12 -35.38 4.45
CA PHE A 27 -36.73 -35.82 4.66
C PHE A 27 -36.03 -36.01 3.29
N GLN A 28 -35.06 -35.16 2.95
CA GLN A 28 -34.07 -35.46 1.91
C GLN A 28 -32.69 -35.48 2.59
N PRO A 29 -31.91 -36.58 2.48
CA PRO A 29 -30.55 -36.64 3.01
C PRO A 29 -29.60 -35.83 2.12
N SER A 30 -28.69 -35.05 2.71
CA SER A 30 -27.63 -34.37 1.96
C SER A 30 -26.57 -35.37 1.50
N GLU A 31 -26.38 -35.50 0.19
CA GLU A 31 -25.20 -36.16 -0.37
C GLU A 31 -23.95 -35.31 -0.06
N LYS A 32 -22.95 -35.94 0.57
CA LYS A 32 -21.63 -35.35 0.77
C LYS A 32 -20.88 -35.35 -0.56
N THR A 33 -20.70 -34.18 -1.15
CA THR A 33 -19.76 -33.98 -2.25
C THR A 33 -18.33 -33.96 -1.70
N HIS A 34 -17.51 -34.94 -2.11
CA HIS A 34 -16.07 -34.93 -1.91
C HIS A 34 -15.46 -33.78 -2.73
N GLN A 35 -14.90 -32.78 -2.05
CA GLN A 35 -13.98 -31.83 -2.68
C GLN A 35 -12.61 -32.49 -2.90
N PRO A 36 -11.95 -32.28 -4.05
CA PRO A 36 -10.58 -32.69 -4.23
C PRO A 36 -9.65 -31.80 -3.38
N GLU A 37 -8.76 -32.44 -2.64
CA GLU A 37 -7.70 -31.82 -1.84
C GLU A 37 -6.80 -30.97 -2.76
N ALA A 38 -6.75 -29.66 -2.52
CA ALA A 38 -5.89 -28.75 -3.25
C ALA A 38 -4.42 -29.05 -2.91
N THR A 39 -3.69 -29.60 -3.88
CA THR A 39 -2.26 -29.87 -3.78
C THR A 39 -1.46 -28.58 -3.58
N ALA A 40 -0.43 -28.64 -2.73
CA ALA A 40 0.46 -27.55 -2.31
C ALA A 40 1.21 -26.81 -3.44
N GLN A 41 1.02 -27.20 -4.70
CA GLN A 41 1.57 -26.53 -5.88
C GLN A 41 0.76 -25.29 -6.32
N SER A 42 -0.51 -25.17 -5.91
CA SER A 42 -1.37 -24.03 -6.30
C SER A 42 -1.00 -22.72 -5.56
N GLN A 43 -0.48 -22.82 -4.33
CA GLN A 43 -0.13 -21.66 -3.51
C GLN A 43 1.15 -20.94 -3.99
N GLN A 44 2.11 -21.68 -4.55
CA GLN A 44 3.36 -21.10 -5.07
C GLN A 44 3.16 -20.30 -6.37
N ASN A 45 2.18 -20.68 -7.20
CA ASN A 45 1.87 -19.96 -8.44
C ASN A 45 1.04 -18.70 -8.19
N GLN A 46 0.20 -18.65 -7.14
CA GLN A 46 -0.53 -17.43 -6.77
C GLN A 46 0.39 -16.34 -6.20
N ALA A 47 1.39 -16.69 -5.40
CA ALA A 47 2.37 -15.73 -4.85
C ALA A 47 3.28 -15.09 -5.91
N LYS A 48 3.63 -15.84 -6.97
CA LYS A 48 4.41 -15.31 -8.11
C LYS A 48 3.57 -14.38 -9.01
N THR A 49 2.28 -14.70 -9.19
CA THR A 49 1.39 -13.93 -10.06
C THR A 49 1.03 -12.56 -9.47
N SER A 50 0.79 -12.48 -8.15
CA SER A 50 0.48 -11.20 -7.47
C SER A 50 1.66 -10.22 -7.48
N THR A 51 2.88 -10.74 -7.31
CA THR A 51 4.11 -9.93 -7.31
C THR A 51 4.43 -9.39 -8.71
N GLN A 52 4.19 -10.19 -9.75
CA GLN A 52 4.38 -9.78 -11.15
C GLN A 52 3.32 -8.79 -11.63
N GLN A 53 2.04 -8.98 -11.26
CA GLN A 53 0.96 -8.05 -11.63
C GLN A 53 1.11 -6.67 -10.98
N ASN A 54 1.59 -6.57 -9.73
CA ASN A 54 1.82 -5.28 -9.08
C ASN A 54 3.07 -4.57 -9.58
N THR A 55 4.12 -5.31 -9.97
CA THR A 55 5.26 -4.73 -10.69
C THR A 55 4.78 -4.12 -12.01
N GLN A 56 3.90 -4.82 -12.73
CA GLN A 56 3.30 -4.32 -13.97
C GLN A 56 2.47 -3.06 -13.70
N ALA A 57 1.59 -3.04 -12.69
CA ALA A 57 0.75 -1.88 -12.37
C ALA A 57 1.55 -0.65 -11.92
N SER A 58 2.70 -0.86 -11.26
CA SER A 58 3.61 0.23 -10.89
C SER A 58 4.44 0.75 -12.06
N LEU A 59 4.73 -0.08 -13.07
CA LEU A 59 5.62 0.26 -14.18
C LEU A 59 4.87 0.49 -15.51
N SER A 60 3.54 0.32 -15.53
CA SER A 60 2.72 0.35 -16.76
C SER A 60 2.46 1.74 -17.32
N ASN A 61 2.88 2.80 -16.62
CA ASN A 61 2.59 4.19 -16.98
C ASN A 61 3.87 5.02 -17.04
N ASN A 62 3.78 6.20 -17.66
CA ASN A 62 4.76 7.25 -17.41
C ASN A 62 4.74 7.59 -15.91
N TYR A 63 5.73 7.12 -15.17
CA TYR A 63 5.86 7.39 -13.73
C TYR A 63 6.78 8.57 -13.43
N ASP A 64 7.12 9.33 -14.48
CA ASP A 64 7.87 10.56 -14.36
C ASP A 64 7.19 11.55 -13.41
N TYR A 65 8.01 12.29 -12.69
CA TYR A 65 7.55 13.33 -11.78
C TYR A 65 7.70 14.67 -12.49
N ILE A 66 6.62 15.45 -12.59
CA ILE A 66 6.68 16.75 -13.26
C ILE A 66 7.02 17.81 -12.21
N MET A 67 8.27 18.23 -12.15
CA MET A 67 8.74 19.20 -11.14
C MET A 67 7.89 20.48 -11.10
N ARG A 68 7.46 20.97 -12.26
CA ARG A 68 6.65 22.21 -12.38
C ARG A 68 5.34 22.16 -11.59
N ASP A 69 4.81 20.96 -11.35
CA ASP A 69 3.51 20.78 -10.69
C ASP A 69 3.66 20.66 -9.15
N ASP A 70 4.89 20.73 -8.61
CA ASP A 70 5.13 20.81 -7.16
C ASP A 70 4.74 22.18 -6.60
N ALA A 71 3.90 22.18 -5.55
CA ALA A 71 3.41 23.41 -4.94
C ALA A 71 4.45 24.22 -4.14
N ILE A 72 5.61 23.62 -3.81
CA ILE A 72 6.66 24.26 -3.02
C ILE A 72 7.79 24.75 -3.93
N GLY A 73 8.17 23.93 -4.92
CA GLY A 73 9.20 24.25 -5.89
C GLY A 73 10.62 23.93 -5.41
N GLN A 74 11.58 24.50 -6.13
CA GLN A 74 13.01 24.22 -5.98
C GLN A 74 13.64 24.98 -4.81
N ASN A 75 14.54 24.32 -4.09
CA ASN A 75 15.55 24.98 -3.28
C ASN A 75 16.88 24.23 -3.42
N LYS A 76 17.65 24.62 -4.44
CA LYS A 76 18.94 24.01 -4.76
C LYS A 76 20.12 24.58 -3.96
N SER A 77 19.90 25.67 -3.23
CA SER A 77 20.94 26.40 -2.48
C SER A 77 20.98 26.06 -1.00
N ALA A 78 19.94 25.41 -0.46
CA ALA A 78 19.93 24.97 0.93
C ALA A 78 21.05 23.95 1.20
N PRO A 79 21.74 24.05 2.36
CA PRO A 79 22.72 23.07 2.76
C PRO A 79 22.06 21.74 3.14
N VAL A 80 22.83 20.66 3.00
CA VAL A 80 22.49 19.35 3.57
C VAL A 80 23.28 19.20 4.86
N ASP A 81 22.60 19.31 6.00
CA ASP A 81 23.19 19.22 7.33
C ASP A 81 22.97 17.84 7.97
N TYR A 82 21.88 17.16 7.62
CA TYR A 82 21.54 15.82 8.08
C TYR A 82 20.62 15.09 7.11
N TYR A 83 20.33 13.82 7.39
CA TYR A 83 19.37 13.01 6.64
C TYR A 83 18.21 12.57 7.54
N MET A 84 16.99 12.56 7.02
CA MET A 84 15.82 12.01 7.68
C MET A 84 15.25 10.86 6.85
N LEU A 85 15.27 9.65 7.40
CA LEU A 85 14.54 8.52 6.84
C LEU A 85 13.07 8.61 7.27
N ALA A 86 12.17 8.75 6.30
CA ALA A 86 10.74 8.76 6.49
C ALA A 86 10.15 7.38 6.15
N LEU A 87 9.52 6.76 7.15
CA LEU A 87 8.83 5.48 7.02
C LEU A 87 7.34 5.69 7.22
N SER A 88 6.51 5.06 6.38
CA SER A 88 5.06 5.18 6.43
C SER A 88 4.42 3.85 6.85
N TRP A 89 3.48 3.91 7.79
CA TRP A 89 2.61 2.78 8.12
C TRP A 89 1.51 2.67 7.07
N SER A 90 1.69 1.76 6.12
CA SER A 90 0.87 1.66 4.91
C SER A 90 -0.62 1.44 5.19
N PRO A 91 -1.06 0.60 6.16
CA PRO A 91 -2.48 0.40 6.43
C PRO A 91 -3.17 1.71 6.85
N GLY A 92 -2.54 2.49 7.72
CA GLY A 92 -3.06 3.79 8.17
C GLY A 92 -3.07 4.82 7.06
N PHE A 93 -1.99 4.88 6.26
CA PHE A 93 -1.93 5.73 5.07
C PHE A 93 -3.06 5.40 4.07
N CYS A 94 -3.22 4.12 3.73
CA CYS A 94 -4.21 3.68 2.76
C CYS A 94 -5.65 3.90 3.23
N GLN A 95 -5.93 3.75 4.53
CA GLN A 95 -7.22 4.14 5.09
C GLN A 95 -7.48 5.64 4.86
N ALA A 96 -6.54 6.50 5.23
CA ALA A 96 -6.68 7.95 5.04
C ALA A 96 -6.86 8.35 3.56
N GLN A 97 -6.16 7.67 2.63
CA GLN A 97 -6.36 7.93 1.19
C GLN A 97 -7.74 7.46 0.71
N LYS A 98 -8.23 6.30 1.17
CA LYS A 98 -9.58 5.84 0.82
C LYS A 98 -10.65 6.80 1.31
N GLU A 99 -10.51 7.33 2.52
CA GLU A 99 -11.38 8.38 3.06
C GLU A 99 -11.31 9.66 2.21
N ARG A 100 -10.10 10.13 1.87
CA ARG A 100 -9.89 11.34 1.05
C ARG A 100 -10.52 11.25 -0.34
N TYR A 101 -10.43 10.08 -0.97
CA TYR A 101 -10.89 9.86 -2.34
C TYR A 101 -12.26 9.17 -2.42
N ASN A 102 -13.01 9.07 -1.31
CA ASN A 102 -14.30 8.39 -1.23
C ASN A 102 -14.28 6.98 -1.85
N GLY A 103 -13.20 6.22 -1.58
CA GLY A 103 -12.95 4.88 -2.11
C GLY A 103 -12.37 4.82 -3.54
N ASN A 104 -12.41 5.92 -4.31
CA ASN A 104 -11.94 5.97 -5.69
C ASN A 104 -10.46 6.37 -5.77
N LEU A 105 -9.58 5.47 -5.35
CA LEU A 105 -8.15 5.73 -5.32
C LEU A 105 -7.58 6.03 -6.73
N PRO A 106 -6.72 7.05 -6.88
CA PRO A 106 -5.98 7.28 -8.12
C PRO A 106 -5.03 6.12 -8.41
N GLN A 107 -4.72 5.91 -9.69
CA GLN A 107 -3.87 4.81 -10.15
C GLN A 107 -2.49 4.78 -9.47
N SER A 108 -1.91 5.95 -9.17
CA SER A 108 -0.61 6.08 -8.49
C SER A 108 -0.60 5.51 -7.06
N LEU A 109 -1.76 5.35 -6.43
CA LEU A 109 -1.90 4.76 -5.09
C LEU A 109 -2.30 3.29 -5.13
N MET A 110 -2.67 2.74 -6.30
CA MET A 110 -3.17 1.38 -6.42
C MET A 110 -2.11 0.33 -6.07
N SER A 111 -0.83 0.59 -6.37
CA SER A 111 0.26 -0.33 -6.05
C SER A 111 0.48 -0.49 -4.54
N GLN A 112 0.19 0.54 -3.75
CA GLN A 112 0.32 0.52 -2.29
C GLN A 112 -0.99 0.15 -1.57
N CYS A 113 -2.12 0.65 -2.06
CA CYS A 113 -3.40 0.65 -1.35
C CYS A 113 -4.50 -0.19 -2.02
N GLY A 114 -4.16 -0.85 -3.15
CA GLY A 114 -5.00 -1.81 -3.84
C GLY A 114 -4.99 -3.18 -3.15
N THR A 115 -4.55 -4.21 -3.87
CA THR A 115 -4.58 -5.60 -3.40
C THR A 115 -3.40 -5.95 -2.50
N GLN A 116 -2.22 -5.36 -2.76
CA GLN A 116 -1.03 -5.61 -1.97
C GLN A 116 -1.21 -5.07 -0.55
N GLN A 117 -0.79 -5.86 0.43
CA GLN A 117 -0.74 -5.43 1.83
C GLN A 117 0.71 -5.15 2.20
N TYR A 118 1.00 -3.91 2.58
CA TYR A 118 2.28 -3.52 3.16
C TYR A 118 2.08 -3.24 4.65
N GLY A 119 3.15 -3.46 5.43
CA GLY A 119 3.28 -2.91 6.77
C GLY A 119 3.95 -1.54 6.72
N TRP A 120 5.13 -1.43 7.31
CA TRP A 120 6.00 -0.27 7.16
C TRP A 120 6.64 -0.25 5.77
N VAL A 121 6.63 0.91 5.12
CA VAL A 121 7.32 1.15 3.85
C VAL A 121 8.24 2.35 3.95
N ILE A 122 9.23 2.40 3.06
CA ILE A 122 10.05 3.58 2.83
C ILE A 122 9.20 4.59 2.05
N HIS A 123 8.90 5.73 2.68
CA HIS A 123 8.43 6.91 1.96
C HIS A 123 9.62 7.51 1.22
N GLY A 124 10.69 7.87 1.94
CA GLY A 124 11.90 8.40 1.34
C GLY A 124 13.02 8.66 2.34
N LEU A 125 14.18 9.03 1.80
CA LEU A 125 15.33 9.51 2.57
C LEU A 125 15.60 10.96 2.17
N TRP A 126 15.44 11.88 3.11
CA TRP A 126 15.41 13.31 2.80
C TRP A 126 16.67 13.99 3.34
N PRO A 127 17.51 14.59 2.48
CA PRO A 127 18.51 15.56 2.91
C PRO A 127 17.82 16.78 3.51
N GLN A 128 18.28 17.22 4.68
CA GLN A 128 17.63 18.26 5.47
C GLN A 128 18.60 19.39 5.83
N ASN A 129 18.04 20.59 5.94
CA ASN A 129 18.70 21.79 6.47
C ASN A 129 18.34 21.94 7.95
N ALA A 130 19.34 22.04 8.83
CA ALA A 130 19.17 22.11 10.29
C ALA A 130 18.53 23.42 10.76
N ASN A 131 18.59 24.47 9.93
CA ASN A 131 18.03 25.79 10.22
C ASN A 131 16.72 26.05 9.48
N ALA A 132 16.10 25.01 8.92
CA ALA A 132 14.84 25.15 8.22
C ALA A 132 13.69 25.51 9.18
N HIS A 133 12.90 26.51 8.82
CA HIS A 133 11.69 26.91 9.54
C HIS A 133 10.42 26.45 8.82
N SER A 134 10.56 26.05 7.56
CA SER A 134 9.49 25.60 6.68
C SER A 134 9.98 24.52 5.73
N VAL A 135 9.04 23.80 5.13
CA VAL A 135 9.34 22.75 4.15
C VAL A 135 10.09 23.26 2.91
N SER A 136 9.96 24.54 2.57
CA SER A 136 10.69 25.18 1.46
C SER A 136 12.16 25.46 1.77
N ASP A 137 12.56 25.49 3.04
CA ASP A 137 13.93 25.82 3.45
C ASP A 137 14.88 24.61 3.36
N HIS A 138 14.33 23.42 3.13
CA HIS A 138 15.10 22.19 2.94
C HIS A 138 15.60 22.06 1.49
N PRO A 139 16.70 21.30 1.25
CA PRO A 139 17.18 20.97 -0.09
C PRO A 139 16.13 20.22 -0.91
N ARG A 140 15.75 20.77 -2.06
CA ARG A 140 14.68 20.23 -2.92
C ARG A 140 14.96 20.47 -4.39
N PHE A 141 14.75 19.43 -5.21
CA PHE A 141 14.94 19.46 -6.66
C PHE A 141 16.31 20.02 -7.07
N CYS A 142 17.39 19.66 -6.38
CA CYS A 142 18.68 20.32 -6.55
C CYS A 142 19.29 20.20 -7.96
N ARG A 143 18.79 19.26 -8.77
CA ARG A 143 19.16 19.07 -10.19
C ARG A 143 18.05 19.41 -11.18
N GLY A 144 16.96 20.01 -10.69
CA GLY A 144 15.78 20.31 -11.49
C GLY A 144 14.95 19.06 -11.81
N ASP A 145 14.18 19.18 -12.89
CA ASP A 145 13.40 18.10 -13.51
C ASP A 145 14.36 17.06 -14.09
N LEU A 146 14.24 15.80 -13.67
CA LEU A 146 15.15 14.73 -14.07
C LEU A 146 14.44 13.71 -14.95
N PRO A 147 15.15 13.08 -15.90
CA PRO A 147 14.56 12.00 -16.67
C PRO A 147 14.15 10.85 -15.75
N MET A 148 13.14 10.12 -16.19
CA MET A 148 12.69 8.88 -15.58
C MET A 148 13.87 7.93 -15.30
N VAL A 149 13.95 7.45 -14.07
CA VAL A 149 14.92 6.41 -13.68
C VAL A 149 14.63 5.14 -14.49
N ASP A 150 15.64 4.34 -14.78
CA ASP A 150 15.44 3.06 -15.47
C ASP A 150 14.46 2.15 -14.69
N PRO A 151 13.39 1.62 -15.32
CA PRO A 151 12.45 0.68 -14.68
C PRO A 151 13.13 -0.53 -14.03
N ALA A 152 14.27 -1.00 -14.57
CA ALA A 152 15.05 -2.10 -14.02
C ALA A 152 15.70 -1.75 -12.68
N ILE A 153 16.02 -0.48 -12.44
CA ILE A 153 16.48 0.01 -11.13
C ILE A 153 15.28 0.05 -10.17
N ILE A 154 14.18 0.71 -10.58
CA ILE A 154 12.96 0.88 -9.76
C ILE A 154 12.44 -0.46 -9.23
N LYS A 155 12.34 -1.47 -10.11
CA LYS A 155 11.82 -2.80 -9.77
C LYS A 155 12.51 -3.47 -8.58
N LYS A 156 13.80 -3.18 -8.34
CA LYS A 156 14.57 -3.76 -7.23
C LYS A 156 14.09 -3.29 -5.85
N TYR A 157 13.43 -2.14 -5.79
CA TYR A 157 13.09 -1.45 -4.55
C TYR A 157 11.58 -1.42 -4.24
N LEU A 158 10.73 -1.90 -5.16
CA LEU A 158 9.27 -1.88 -5.02
C LEU A 158 8.74 -2.67 -3.81
N ALA A 159 9.49 -3.64 -3.31
CA ALA A 159 9.11 -4.42 -2.13
C ALA A 159 9.13 -3.59 -0.84
N ASP A 160 10.01 -2.57 -0.77
CA ASP A 160 10.19 -1.74 0.42
C ASP A 160 9.64 -0.31 0.21
N SER A 161 9.46 0.15 -1.04
CA SER A 161 8.88 1.45 -1.41
C SER A 161 7.83 1.28 -2.51
N PRO A 162 6.53 1.47 -2.22
CA PRO A 162 5.46 0.72 -2.89
C PRO A 162 4.98 1.28 -4.23
N SER A 163 5.71 2.20 -4.89
CA SER A 163 5.40 2.62 -6.25
C SER A 163 6.58 3.25 -7.00
N ALA A 164 6.55 3.15 -8.33
CA ALA A 164 7.52 3.78 -9.20
C ALA A 164 7.40 5.31 -9.18
N ASN A 165 6.17 5.85 -9.14
CA ASN A 165 5.94 7.28 -9.00
C ASN A 165 6.54 7.84 -7.70
N LEU A 166 6.41 7.10 -6.60
CA LEU A 166 7.02 7.45 -5.31
C LEU A 166 8.53 7.47 -5.46
N LEU A 167 9.14 6.36 -5.91
CA LEU A 167 10.59 6.26 -6.06
C LEU A 167 11.16 7.35 -6.99
N GLN A 168 10.52 7.63 -8.13
CA GLN A 168 10.92 8.71 -9.04
C GLN A 168 10.84 10.08 -8.36
N GLY A 169 9.69 10.41 -7.77
CA GLY A 169 9.49 11.70 -7.12
C GLY A 169 10.46 11.94 -5.95
N GLU A 170 10.73 10.90 -5.14
CA GLU A 170 11.67 10.95 -4.03
C GLU A 170 13.12 11.10 -4.49
N TRP A 171 13.49 10.40 -5.56
CA TRP A 171 14.80 10.58 -6.18
C TRP A 171 15.00 12.02 -6.65
N GLU A 172 14.05 12.54 -7.43
CA GLU A 172 14.17 13.84 -8.07
C GLU A 172 14.09 14.99 -7.07
N LYS A 173 13.10 14.95 -6.18
CA LYS A 173 12.88 15.98 -5.17
C LYS A 173 13.96 15.97 -4.09
N HIS A 174 14.35 14.80 -3.60
CA HIS A 174 15.18 14.69 -2.39
C HIS A 174 16.54 14.03 -2.67
N GLY A 175 16.55 12.84 -3.27
CA GLY A 175 17.79 12.06 -3.46
C GLY A 175 18.87 12.80 -4.25
N ALA A 176 18.49 13.50 -5.32
CA ALA A 176 19.39 14.23 -6.21
C ALA A 176 20.18 15.37 -5.53
N CYS A 177 19.75 15.81 -4.33
CA CYS A 177 20.45 16.80 -3.52
C CYS A 177 21.69 16.27 -2.80
N ALA A 178 21.79 14.95 -2.57
CA ALA A 178 22.90 14.36 -1.81
C ALA A 178 23.57 13.15 -2.46
N PHE A 179 22.97 12.57 -3.50
CA PHE A 179 23.45 11.35 -4.12
C PHE A 179 23.76 11.55 -5.60
N LYS A 180 24.79 10.87 -6.11
CA LYS A 180 25.22 10.98 -7.51
C LYS A 180 24.20 10.38 -8.49
N ASN A 181 23.50 9.31 -8.11
CA ASN A 181 22.53 8.61 -8.95
C ASN A 181 21.43 7.94 -8.11
N ALA A 182 20.31 7.60 -8.76
CA ALA A 182 19.13 7.01 -8.14
C ALA A 182 19.38 5.65 -7.48
N ASN A 183 20.19 4.79 -8.09
CA ASN A 183 20.48 3.46 -7.53
C ASN A 183 21.18 3.57 -6.16
N ALA A 184 22.18 4.44 -6.04
CA ALA A 184 22.87 4.68 -4.77
C ALA A 184 21.94 5.27 -3.69
N TYR A 185 21.00 6.12 -4.10
CA TYR A 185 19.97 6.68 -3.21
C TYR A 185 19.02 5.59 -2.69
N PHE A 186 18.44 4.78 -3.59
CA PHE A 186 17.51 3.71 -3.24
C PHE A 186 18.18 2.59 -2.43
N GLU A 187 19.42 2.25 -2.75
CA GLU A 187 20.20 1.29 -1.97
C GLU A 187 20.45 1.80 -0.55
N LYS A 188 20.79 3.09 -0.38
CA LYS A 188 20.99 3.66 0.96
C LYS A 188 19.72 3.62 1.81
N GLN A 189 18.58 4.06 1.29
CA GLN A 189 17.32 4.00 2.04
C GLN A 189 16.94 2.56 2.42
N GLN A 190 17.12 1.60 1.50
CA GLN A 190 16.81 0.18 1.74
C GLN A 190 17.72 -0.42 2.80
N ASN A 191 19.02 -0.12 2.74
CA ASN A 191 19.98 -0.58 3.74
C ASN A 191 19.61 -0.06 5.14
N LEU A 192 19.31 1.23 5.28
CA LEU A 192 18.88 1.81 6.55
C LEU A 192 17.59 1.15 7.05
N TYR A 193 16.57 1.04 6.19
CA TYR A 193 15.29 0.41 6.52
C TYR A 193 15.44 -1.03 7.01
N ARG A 194 16.23 -1.85 6.30
CA ARG A 194 16.42 -3.27 6.63
C ARG A 194 17.27 -3.53 7.87
N THR A 195 17.96 -2.52 8.39
CA THR A 195 18.63 -2.63 9.71
C THR A 195 17.66 -2.50 10.88
N LEU A 196 16.41 -2.09 10.63
CA LEU A 196 15.43 -1.82 11.65
C LEU A 196 14.55 -3.04 11.91
N ASN A 197 14.42 -3.40 13.18
CA ASN A 197 13.27 -4.15 13.65
C ASN A 197 12.09 -3.17 13.74
N LEU A 198 10.97 -3.49 13.08
CA LEU A 198 9.76 -2.67 13.05
C LEU A 198 8.56 -3.51 13.52
N PRO A 199 7.58 -2.92 14.24
CA PRO A 199 6.40 -3.66 14.67
C PRO A 199 5.50 -3.96 13.48
N ASP A 200 4.88 -5.14 13.47
CA ASP A 200 3.94 -5.62 12.45
C ASP A 200 2.51 -5.08 12.64
N ARG A 201 2.35 -4.10 13.53
CA ARG A 201 1.07 -3.50 13.90
C ARG A 201 1.23 -2.00 14.15
N ASN A 202 0.12 -1.28 14.03
CA ASN A 202 0.08 0.12 14.42
C ASN A 202 0.24 0.26 15.93
N LEU A 203 1.06 1.21 16.38
CA LEU A 203 1.25 1.54 17.79
C LEU A 203 1.08 3.04 17.99
N PRO A 204 0.45 3.48 19.09
CA PRO A 204 0.45 4.89 19.46
C PRO A 204 1.89 5.42 19.55
N ARG A 205 2.12 6.68 19.15
CA ARG A 205 3.47 7.28 19.03
C ARG A 205 4.41 6.98 20.20
N LYS A 206 3.94 7.15 21.44
CA LYS A 206 4.72 6.90 22.65
C LYS A 206 5.16 5.44 22.76
N GLU A 207 4.25 4.51 22.47
CA GLU A 207 4.51 3.07 22.49
C GLU A 207 5.39 2.65 21.32
N LEU A 208 5.18 3.22 20.13
CA LEU A 208 6.03 3.00 18.96
C LEU A 208 7.48 3.35 19.27
N PHE A 209 7.74 4.54 19.84
CA PHE A 209 9.10 4.96 20.17
C PHE A 209 9.73 4.07 21.25
N ALA A 210 8.98 3.71 22.28
CA ALA A 210 9.47 2.79 23.31
C ALA A 210 9.80 1.42 22.73
N TRP A 211 8.95 0.90 21.85
CA TRP A 211 9.14 -0.37 21.17
C TRP A 211 10.39 -0.32 20.27
N LEU A 212 10.54 0.73 19.45
CA LEU A 212 11.69 0.89 18.55
C LEU A 212 12.99 0.93 19.33
N LYS A 213 13.07 1.74 20.39
CA LYS A 213 14.28 1.85 21.23
C LYS A 213 14.62 0.55 21.95
N LYS A 214 13.61 -0.26 22.28
CA LYS A 214 13.81 -1.58 22.89
C LYS A 214 14.39 -2.61 21.91
N HIS A 215 13.97 -2.59 20.66
CA HIS A 215 14.33 -3.60 19.66
C HIS A 215 15.42 -3.15 18.67
N ASN A 216 15.83 -1.88 18.74
CA ASN A 216 16.89 -1.28 17.92
C ASN A 216 17.86 -0.53 18.84
N PRO A 217 18.92 -1.20 19.35
CA PRO A 217 19.86 -0.59 20.28
C PRO A 217 20.49 0.72 19.77
N GLN A 218 20.69 0.82 18.45
CA GLN A 218 21.21 2.02 17.79
C GLN A 218 20.29 3.25 17.93
N LEU A 219 19.00 3.07 18.22
CA LEU A 219 18.03 4.16 18.41
C LEU A 219 17.84 4.58 19.88
N LYS A 220 18.44 3.85 20.84
CA LYS A 220 18.13 3.97 22.27
C LYS A 220 18.27 5.41 22.80
N GLY A 221 19.34 6.09 22.42
CA GLY A 221 19.63 7.47 22.84
C GLY A 221 18.92 8.55 22.03
N ALA A 222 18.43 8.21 20.83
CA ALA A 222 18.01 9.20 19.86
C ALA A 222 16.57 9.69 20.08
N TYR A 223 16.33 10.96 19.80
CA TYR A 223 15.00 11.51 19.60
C TYR A 223 14.49 11.14 18.21
N LEU A 224 13.33 10.47 18.17
CA LEU A 224 12.64 10.07 16.94
C LEU A 224 11.51 11.05 16.63
N GLY A 225 11.28 11.33 15.36
CA GLY A 225 10.15 12.14 14.90
C GLY A 225 8.96 11.26 14.49
N ALA A 226 7.76 11.82 14.49
CA ALA A 226 6.58 11.17 13.90
C ALA A 226 5.50 12.20 13.57
N SER A 227 4.80 11.98 12.46
CA SER A 227 3.65 12.78 12.04
C SER A 227 2.63 11.88 11.35
N HIS A 228 1.36 11.94 11.76
CA HIS A 228 0.30 11.08 11.20
C HIS A 228 0.71 9.59 11.18
N ASN A 229 0.83 9.00 9.99
CA ASN A 229 1.21 7.61 9.77
C ASN A 229 2.72 7.42 9.55
N GLU A 230 3.53 8.45 9.81
CA GLU A 230 4.96 8.48 9.53
C GLU A 230 5.82 8.44 10.78
N LEU A 231 6.91 7.70 10.67
CA LEU A 231 8.02 7.63 11.60
C LEU A 231 9.26 8.24 10.94
N PHE A 232 9.98 9.07 11.69
CA PHE A 232 11.20 9.71 11.24
C PHE A 232 12.39 9.29 12.11
N ILE A 233 13.47 8.87 11.45
CA ILE A 233 14.76 8.55 12.07
C ILE A 233 15.81 9.41 11.38
N CYS A 234 16.61 10.13 12.16
CA CYS A 234 17.59 11.08 11.64
C CYS A 234 19.01 10.54 11.76
N TYR A 235 19.82 10.89 10.76
CA TYR A 235 21.21 10.48 10.65
C TYR A 235 22.08 11.69 10.33
N ASP A 236 23.26 11.76 10.93
CA ASP A 236 24.27 12.74 10.55
C ASP A 236 24.86 12.44 9.16
N LEU A 237 25.76 13.30 8.69
CA LEU A 237 26.43 13.14 7.40
C LEU A 237 27.36 11.91 7.33
N GLN A 238 27.65 11.28 8.46
CA GLN A 238 28.43 10.04 8.60
C GLN A 238 27.54 8.81 8.81
N TRP A 239 26.22 8.93 8.60
CA TRP A 239 25.23 7.87 8.78
C TRP A 239 25.10 7.34 10.21
N GLN A 240 25.54 8.10 11.21
CA GLN A 240 25.27 7.77 12.61
C GLN A 240 23.90 8.30 13.00
N VAL A 241 23.17 7.52 13.80
CA VAL A 241 21.87 7.95 14.32
C VAL A 241 22.06 9.20 15.17
N MET A 242 21.24 10.22 14.93
CA MET A 242 21.22 11.46 15.68
C MET A 242 19.79 11.80 16.15
N ASP A 243 19.67 12.77 17.05
CA ASP A 243 18.38 13.35 17.40
C ASP A 243 17.77 14.05 16.19
N CYS A 244 16.51 13.75 15.88
CA CYS A 244 15.78 14.58 14.93
C CYS A 244 15.58 16.00 15.49
N PRO A 245 15.87 17.05 14.70
CA PRO A 245 15.53 18.42 15.07
C PRO A 245 14.04 18.58 15.40
N ARG A 246 13.71 19.52 16.30
CA ARG A 246 12.37 19.77 16.83
C ARG A 246 11.75 21.04 16.30
#